data_AF-A0A9N9TXJ4-F1
#
_entry.id   AF-A0A9N9TXJ4-F1
#
_cell.length_a   1.000
_cell.length_b   1.000
_cell.length_c   1.000
_cell.angle_alpha   90.00
_cell.angle_beta   90.00
_cell.angle_gamma   90.00
#
_symmetry.space_group_name_H-M   'P 1'
#
loop_
_entity.id
_entity.type
_entity.pdbx_description
1 polymer ?
#
loop_
_entity_poly.entity_id
_entity_poly.type
_entity_poly.pdbx_seq_one_letter_code
_entity_poly.pdbx_strand_id
1 'polypeptide(L)'
;MGRRYYCDYCEKSFIDDIDARKKHLQSSNHVKLRHMHYEACRDPETILREELLKASCRRFFQGGGCPFEGVCRYTHYSPEQLCELRQKVENIQEERRRKNEESLDVAPPESWVQKYKENNNKEDNDDVHIFWSYPRHLESRTDLPPSLVKFKPEHFYDDNLEEWGN
;
A
#
# COMPACT_ATOMS: atom_id res chain seq x y z
N MET A 1 -3.18 28.54 -25.97
CA MET A 1 -4.07 27.40 -25.63
C MET A 1 -3.96 27.16 -24.13
N GLY A 2 -4.97 27.54 -23.34
CA GLY A 2 -4.92 27.45 -21.88
C GLY A 2 -5.03 26.01 -21.37
N ARG A 3 -4.45 25.72 -20.20
CA ARG A 3 -4.63 24.43 -19.52
C ARG A 3 -6.11 24.26 -19.14
N ARG A 4 -6.64 23.05 -19.28
CA ARG A 4 -7.99 22.69 -18.88
C ARG A 4 -7.92 21.68 -17.74
N TYR A 5 -8.82 21.83 -16.78
CA TYR A 5 -8.98 20.89 -15.68
C TYR A 5 -10.16 19.96 -15.97
N TYR A 6 -9.96 18.68 -15.72
CA TYR A 6 -10.99 17.65 -15.79
C TYR A 6 -11.22 17.07 -14.40
N CYS A 7 -12.48 16.88 -14.03
CA CYS A 7 -12.86 16.24 -12.78
C CYS A 7 -13.48 14.87 -13.06
N ASP A 8 -12.82 13.80 -12.61
CA ASP A 8 -13.30 12.43 -12.82
C ASP A 8 -14.64 12.16 -12.12
N TYR A 9 -14.86 12.73 -10.94
CA TYR A 9 -16.11 12.53 -10.20
C TYR A 9 -17.33 13.20 -10.84
N CYS A 10 -17.13 14.31 -11.55
CA CYS A 10 -18.20 15.11 -12.14
C CYS A 10 -18.27 15.00 -13.67
N GLU A 11 -17.31 14.32 -14.28
CA GLU A 11 -17.12 14.16 -15.73
C GLU A 11 -17.16 15.49 -16.50
N LYS A 12 -16.63 16.56 -15.91
CA LYS A 12 -16.67 17.92 -16.46
C LYS A 12 -15.27 18.46 -16.73
N SER A 13 -15.10 19.06 -17.90
CA SER A 13 -13.91 19.81 -18.29
C SER A 13 -14.17 21.31 -18.24
N PHE A 14 -13.29 22.08 -17.61
CA PHE A 14 -13.35 23.56 -17.61
C PHE A 14 -11.95 24.18 -17.70
N ILE A 15 -11.90 25.51 -17.87
CA ILE A 15 -10.63 26.24 -17.93
C ILE A 15 -9.93 26.16 -16.58
N ASP A 16 -8.64 25.82 -16.57
CA ASP A 16 -7.91 25.60 -15.33
C ASP A 16 -7.52 26.91 -14.63
N ASP A 17 -8.47 27.45 -13.87
CA ASP A 17 -8.29 28.55 -12.94
C ASP A 17 -8.35 28.03 -11.50
N ILE A 18 -7.41 28.47 -10.66
CA ILE A 18 -7.23 27.99 -9.28
C ILE A 18 -8.51 28.27 -8.46
N ASP A 19 -9.10 29.45 -8.61
CA ASP A 19 -10.31 29.83 -7.89
C ASP A 19 -11.53 29.04 -8.37
N ALA A 20 -11.68 28.87 -9.69
CA ALA A 20 -12.74 28.04 -10.27
C ALA A 20 -12.61 26.58 -9.82
N ARG A 21 -11.40 26.03 -9.80
CA ARG A 21 -11.11 24.67 -9.36
C ARG A 21 -11.46 24.49 -7.87
N LYS A 22 -11.06 25.42 -7.01
CA LYS A 22 -11.39 25.38 -5.57
C LYS A 22 -12.90 25.42 -5.34
N LYS A 23 -13.61 26.32 -6.03
CA LYS A 23 -15.09 26.40 -5.96
C LYS A 23 -15.75 25.12 -6.46
N HIS A 24 -15.22 24.50 -7.52
CA HIS A 24 -15.72 23.22 -8.02
C HIS A 24 -15.55 22.09 -7.00
N LEU A 25 -14.36 21.96 -6.39
CA LEU A 25 -14.08 20.93 -5.39
C LEU A 25 -14.90 21.10 -4.10
N GLN A 26 -15.24 22.34 -3.74
CA GLN A 26 -16.08 22.66 -2.59
C GLN A 26 -17.58 22.64 -2.92
N SER A 27 -17.95 22.44 -4.19
CA SER A 27 -19.36 22.39 -4.58
C SER A 27 -20.05 21.18 -3.96
N SER A 28 -21.29 21.36 -3.51
CA SER A 28 -22.10 20.30 -2.90
C SER A 28 -22.25 19.08 -3.81
N ASN A 29 -22.37 19.30 -5.12
CA ASN A 29 -22.47 18.22 -6.10
C ASN A 29 -21.18 17.40 -6.18
N HIS A 30 -20.01 18.04 -6.25
CA HIS A 30 -18.73 17.33 -6.25
C HIS A 30 -18.54 16.53 -4.95
N VAL A 31 -18.81 17.15 -3.80
CA VAL A 31 -18.70 16.49 -2.50
C VAL A 31 -19.63 15.28 -2.41
N LYS A 32 -20.88 15.40 -2.88
CA LYS A 32 -21.84 14.28 -2.92
C LYS A 32 -21.36 13.14 -3.83
N LEU A 33 -20.95 13.45 -5.07
CA LEU A 33 -20.47 12.43 -6.02
C LEU A 33 -19.21 11.75 -5.52
N ARG A 34 -18.27 12.52 -4.98
CA ARG A 34 -17.06 12.01 -4.35
C ARG A 34 -17.41 11.06 -3.20
N HIS A 35 -18.32 11.45 -2.31
CA HIS A 35 -18.77 10.61 -1.21
C HIS A 35 -19.39 9.30 -1.72
N MET A 36 -20.30 9.36 -2.70
CA MET A 36 -20.93 8.16 -3.27
C MET A 36 -19.90 7.21 -3.90
N HIS A 37 -18.88 7.75 -4.57
CA HIS A 37 -17.81 6.94 -5.13
C HIS A 37 -17.06 6.15 -4.04
N TYR A 38 -16.69 6.80 -2.93
CA TYR A 38 -15.99 6.11 -1.83
C TYR A 38 -16.89 5.14 -1.06
N GLU A 39 -18.18 5.45 -0.90
CA GLU A 39 -19.14 4.52 -0.30
C GLU A 39 -19.30 3.22 -1.11
N ALA A 40 -19.26 3.30 -2.45
CA ALA A 40 -19.33 2.11 -3.31
C ALA A 40 -18.11 1.18 -3.17
N CYS A 41 -16.94 1.73 -2.84
CA CYS A 41 -15.70 0.97 -2.66
C CYS A 41 -15.39 0.66 -1.19
N ARG A 42 -16.34 0.91 -0.29
CA ARG A 42 -16.11 0.76 1.15
C ARG A 42 -16.06 -0.71 1.54
N ASP A 43 -15.10 -1.04 2.40
CA ASP A 43 -14.87 -2.40 2.85
C ASP A 43 -16.08 -2.93 3.66
N PRO A 44 -16.64 -4.10 3.31
CA PRO A 44 -17.88 -4.60 3.92
C PRO A 44 -17.74 -4.90 5.41
N GLU A 45 -16.55 -5.29 5.86
CA GLU A 45 -16.26 -5.51 7.29
C GLU A 45 -16.34 -4.20 8.07
N THR A 46 -15.83 -3.12 7.48
CA THR A 46 -15.94 -1.78 8.05
C THR A 46 -17.38 -1.27 8.08
N ILE A 47 -18.14 -1.45 7.00
CA ILE A 47 -19.57 -1.11 6.97
C ILE A 47 -20.31 -1.86 8.09
N LEU A 48 -20.13 -3.17 8.17
CA LEU A 48 -20.83 -4.00 9.15
C LEU A 48 -20.57 -3.53 10.59
N ARG A 49 -19.30 -3.27 10.93
CA ARG A 49 -18.91 -2.81 12.26
C ARG A 49 -19.57 -1.50 12.64
N GLU A 50 -19.59 -0.54 11.71
CA GLU A 50 -20.20 0.77 11.96
C GLU A 50 -21.71 0.70 12.05
N GLU A 51 -22.36 -0.03 11.14
CA GLU A 51 -23.81 -0.14 11.10
C GLU A 51 -24.39 -0.90 12.30
N LEU A 52 -23.64 -1.86 12.86
CA LEU A 52 -24.06 -2.57 14.08
C LEU A 52 -24.02 -1.71 15.34
N LEU A 53 -23.17 -0.68 15.37
CA LEU A 53 -23.12 0.29 16.47
C LEU A 53 -24.24 1.33 16.37
N LYS A 54 -24.87 1.47 15.20
CA LYS A 54 -25.95 2.42 14.97
C LYS A 54 -27.30 1.81 15.35
N ALA A 55 -28.14 2.59 16.01
CA ALA A 55 -29.54 2.23 16.18
C ALA A 55 -30.31 2.37 14.84
N SER A 56 -31.40 1.63 14.67
CA SER A 56 -32.21 1.65 13.44
C SER A 56 -32.89 3.00 13.20
N CYS A 57 -32.88 3.45 11.94
CA CYS A 57 -33.46 4.72 11.56
C CYS A 57 -34.98 4.65 11.44
N ARG A 58 -35.70 5.11 12.45
CA ARG A 58 -37.19 5.12 12.43
C ARG A 58 -37.76 5.86 11.22
N ARG A 59 -37.17 6.99 10.82
CA ARG A 59 -37.65 7.79 9.68
C ARG A 59 -37.54 7.03 8.36
N PHE A 60 -36.44 6.31 8.16
CA PHE A 60 -36.24 5.50 6.95
C PHE A 60 -37.26 4.37 6.88
N PHE A 61 -37.41 3.60 7.96
CA PHE A 61 -38.29 2.44 7.98
C PHE A 61 -39.79 2.77 8.04
N GLN A 62 -40.17 3.91 8.64
CA GLN A 62 -41.58 4.32 8.74
C GLN A 62 -42.03 5.25 7.61
N GLY A 63 -41.13 6.10 7.12
CA GLY A 63 -41.44 7.16 6.14
C GLY A 63 -40.97 6.85 4.72
N GLY A 64 -40.34 5.69 4.47
CA GLY A 64 -39.85 5.28 3.16
C GLY A 64 -38.67 6.10 2.62
N GLY A 65 -38.16 7.07 3.38
CA GLY A 65 -37.06 7.94 2.97
C GLY A 65 -36.43 8.68 4.15
N CYS A 66 -35.10 8.80 4.12
CA CYS A 66 -34.34 9.57 5.09
C CYS A 66 -33.68 10.77 4.38
N PRO A 67 -33.91 12.02 4.82
CA PRO A 67 -33.32 13.20 4.18
C PRO A 67 -31.79 13.27 4.35
N PHE A 68 -31.23 12.49 5.28
CA PHE A 68 -29.80 12.43 5.54
C PHE A 68 -29.07 11.37 4.69
N GLU A 69 -29.79 10.55 3.92
CA GLU A 69 -29.23 9.53 3.00
C GLU A 69 -28.04 8.77 3.62
N GLY A 70 -26.84 8.86 3.04
CA GLY A 70 -25.62 8.19 3.51
C GLY A 70 -24.92 8.87 4.70
N VAL A 71 -25.35 10.05 5.13
CA VAL A 71 -24.81 10.80 6.28
C VAL A 71 -25.67 10.58 7.54
N CYS A 72 -26.63 9.67 7.49
CA CYS A 72 -27.50 9.39 8.62
C CYS A 72 -26.71 8.79 9.80
N ARG A 73 -26.97 9.28 11.01
CA ARG A 73 -26.39 8.73 12.25
C ARG A 73 -26.97 7.35 12.61
N TYR A 74 -28.10 6.99 12.02
CA TYR A 74 -28.82 5.74 12.28
C TYR A 74 -28.66 4.78 11.11
N THR A 75 -28.71 3.48 11.38
CA THR A 75 -28.60 2.48 10.32
C THR A 75 -29.86 2.43 9.46
N HIS A 76 -29.65 2.36 8.14
CA HIS A 76 -30.70 2.11 7.15
C HIS A 76 -30.79 0.64 6.75
N TYR A 77 -29.95 -0.23 7.32
CA TYR A 77 -29.97 -1.66 7.04
C TYR A 77 -31.04 -2.35 7.87
N SER A 78 -31.83 -3.20 7.23
CA SER A 78 -32.73 -4.10 7.95
C SER A 78 -31.93 -5.20 8.66
N PRO A 79 -32.52 -5.87 9.68
CA PRO A 79 -31.87 -6.98 10.35
C PRO A 79 -31.40 -8.09 9.39
N GLU A 80 -32.20 -8.37 8.35
CA GLU A 80 -31.90 -9.34 7.30
C GLU A 80 -30.71 -8.89 6.47
N GLN A 81 -30.67 -7.62 6.05
CA GLN A 81 -29.54 -7.06 5.29
C GLN A 81 -28.24 -7.07 6.11
N LEU A 82 -28.30 -6.82 7.42
CA LEU A 82 -27.14 -6.94 8.30
C LEU A 82 -26.68 -8.41 8.45
N CYS A 83 -27.60 -9.37 8.39
CA CYS A 83 -27.28 -10.79 8.38
C CYS A 83 -26.57 -11.20 7.08
N GLU A 84 -27.09 -10.77 5.93
CA GLU A 84 -26.43 -10.98 4.64
C GLU A 84 -25.04 -10.34 4.59
N LEU A 85 -24.90 -9.13 5.14
CA LEU A 85 -23.61 -8.44 5.21
C LEU A 85 -22.63 -9.20 6.10
N ARG A 86 -23.08 -9.75 7.24
CA ARG A 86 -22.27 -10.65 8.08
C ARG A 86 -21.74 -11.85 7.30
N GLN A 87 -22.62 -12.56 6.60
CA GLN A 87 -22.23 -13.73 5.82
C GLN A 87 -21.22 -13.37 4.71
N LYS A 88 -21.41 -12.22 4.05
CA LYS A 88 -20.45 -11.72 3.06
C LYS A 88 -19.07 -11.47 3.67
N VAL A 89 -19.02 -10.84 4.85
CA VAL A 89 -17.75 -10.56 5.56
C VAL A 89 -17.06 -11.86 5.95
N GLU A 90 -17.79 -12.83 6.50
CA GLU A 90 -17.26 -14.14 6.87
C GLU A 90 -16.66 -14.88 5.67
N ASN A 91 -17.38 -14.92 4.55
CA ASN A 91 -16.88 -15.52 3.31
C ASN A 91 -15.59 -14.85 2.82
N ILE A 92 -15.51 -13.51 2.85
CA ILE A 92 -14.31 -12.76 2.45
C ILE A 92 -13.14 -13.08 3.38
N GLN A 93 -13.37 -13.17 4.69
CA GLN A 93 -12.33 -13.51 5.66
C GLN A 93 -11.81 -14.93 5.45
N GLU A 94 -12.72 -15.88 5.19
CA GLU A 94 -12.36 -17.27 4.90
C GLU A 94 -11.55 -17.38 3.60
N GLU A 95 -11.92 -16.65 2.55
CA GLU A 95 -11.13 -16.59 1.31
C GLU A 95 -9.75 -15.96 1.53
N ARG A 96 -9.66 -14.91 2.35
CA ARG A 96 -8.37 -14.30 2.75
C ARG A 96 -7.52 -15.30 3.52
N ARG A 97 -8.11 -16.06 4.45
CA ARG A 97 -7.43 -17.12 5.21
C ARG A 97 -6.92 -18.22 4.30
N ARG A 98 -7.76 -18.74 3.39
CA ARG A 98 -7.38 -19.75 2.40
C ARG A 98 -6.25 -19.27 1.49
N LYS A 99 -6.34 -18.05 0.97
CA LYS A 99 -5.27 -17.45 0.15
C LYS A 99 -3.98 -17.28 0.96
N ASN A 100 -4.10 -16.90 2.24
CA ASN A 100 -2.94 -16.78 3.12
C ASN A 100 -2.30 -18.16 3.35
N GLU A 101 -3.09 -19.19 3.63
CA GLU A 101 -2.62 -20.58 3.78
C GLU A 101 -1.97 -21.12 2.50
N GLU A 102 -2.56 -20.86 1.34
CA GLU A 102 -1.96 -21.17 0.03
C GLU A 102 -0.66 -20.40 -0.19
N SER A 103 -0.59 -19.14 0.24
CA SER A 103 0.63 -18.33 0.15
C SER A 103 1.72 -18.71 1.15
N LEU A 104 1.39 -19.42 2.23
CA LEU A 104 2.34 -19.94 3.22
C LEU A 104 3.04 -21.22 2.75
N ASP A 105 2.61 -21.83 1.65
CA ASP A 105 3.36 -22.88 0.93
C ASP A 105 4.56 -22.29 0.16
N VAL A 106 5.28 -21.36 0.80
CA VAL A 106 6.58 -20.90 0.32
C VAL A 106 7.56 -22.01 0.67
N ALA A 107 8.21 -22.56 -0.36
CA ALA A 107 9.23 -23.59 -0.17
C ALA A 107 10.25 -23.15 0.89
N PRO A 108 10.66 -24.03 1.82
CA PRO A 108 11.57 -23.67 2.92
C PRO A 108 12.80 -22.92 2.40
N PRO A 109 13.34 -21.94 3.12
CA PRO A 109 14.54 -21.22 2.70
C PRO A 109 15.70 -22.16 2.34
N GLU A 110 15.77 -23.33 2.97
CA GLU A 110 16.75 -24.38 2.66
C GLU A 110 16.65 -24.88 1.23
N SER A 111 15.43 -25.03 0.68
CA SER A 111 15.22 -25.46 -0.71
C SER A 111 15.75 -24.44 -1.72
N TRP A 112 15.71 -23.15 -1.37
CA TRP A 112 16.29 -22.06 -2.16
C TRP A 112 17.82 -22.09 -2.10
N VAL A 113 18.40 -22.27 -0.90
CA VAL A 113 19.85 -22.41 -0.71
C VAL A 113 20.39 -23.62 -1.47
N GLN A 114 19.66 -24.73 -1.46
CA GLN A 114 20.05 -25.95 -2.15
C GLN A 114 20.03 -25.79 -3.67
N LYS A 115 18.97 -25.18 -4.23
CA LYS A 115 18.93 -24.80 -5.66
C LYS A 115 20.06 -23.86 -6.05
N TYR A 116 20.40 -22.87 -5.21
CA TYR A 116 21.50 -21.95 -5.48
C TYR A 116 22.85 -22.66 -5.49
N LYS A 117 23.11 -23.54 -4.52
CA LYS A 117 24.33 -24.37 -4.48
C LYS A 117 24.42 -25.32 -5.66
N GLU A 118 23.33 -25.98 -6.05
CA GLU A 118 23.30 -26.87 -7.22
C GLU A 118 23.53 -26.12 -8.54
N ASN A 119 23.09 -24.86 -8.62
CA ASN A 119 23.33 -24.02 -9.78
C ASN A 119 24.77 -23.49 -9.84
N ASN A 120 25.36 -23.12 -8.68
CA ASN A 120 26.77 -22.73 -8.59
C ASN A 120 27.72 -23.92 -8.77
N ASN A 121 27.39 -25.12 -8.29
CA ASN A 121 28.24 -26.32 -8.48
C ASN A 121 28.25 -26.84 -9.93
N LYS A 122 27.36 -26.35 -10.81
CA LYS A 122 27.46 -26.59 -12.27
C LYS A 122 28.48 -25.67 -12.94
N GLU A 123 28.89 -24.61 -12.25
CA GLU A 123 29.97 -23.72 -12.64
C GLU A 123 31.11 -23.88 -11.62
N ASP A 124 31.74 -25.06 -11.58
CA ASP A 124 33.12 -25.20 -11.07
C ASP A 124 34.09 -24.49 -12.04
N ASN A 125 33.89 -23.18 -12.23
CA ASN A 125 34.95 -22.26 -12.54
C ASN A 125 35.09 -21.41 -11.28
N ASP A 126 36.15 -21.68 -10.53
CA ASP A 126 36.53 -21.08 -9.26
C ASP A 126 36.91 -19.58 -9.39
N ASP A 127 36.23 -18.85 -10.26
CA ASP A 127 36.37 -17.41 -10.48
C ASP A 127 35.03 -16.77 -10.09
N VAL A 128 34.92 -16.40 -8.82
CA VAL A 128 33.97 -15.37 -8.41
C VAL A 128 34.30 -14.15 -9.26
N HIS A 129 33.53 -13.88 -10.31
CA HIS A 129 33.71 -12.67 -11.10
C HIS A 129 33.25 -11.49 -10.23
N ILE A 130 34.15 -11.01 -9.38
CA ILE A 130 33.99 -9.74 -8.70
C ILE A 130 33.95 -8.71 -9.83
N PHE A 131 32.81 -8.06 -10.02
CA PHE A 131 32.59 -7.06 -11.07
C PHE A 131 33.65 -5.94 -11.05
N TRP A 132 34.30 -5.76 -9.90
CA TRP A 132 35.32 -4.76 -9.69
C TRP A 132 36.51 -5.37 -8.92
N SER A 133 37.70 -5.29 -9.51
CA SER A 133 38.96 -5.59 -8.84
C SER A 133 39.78 -4.31 -8.69
N TYR A 134 40.53 -4.21 -7.59
CA TYR A 134 41.38 -3.05 -7.35
C TYR A 134 42.48 -2.98 -8.43
N PRO A 135 42.61 -1.89 -9.20
CA PRO A 135 43.58 -1.82 -10.28
C PRO A 135 45.02 -1.88 -9.76
N ARG A 136 45.84 -2.82 -10.25
CA ARG A 136 47.24 -3.04 -9.80
C ARG A 136 48.12 -1.79 -9.90
N HIS A 137 47.87 -0.91 -10.86
CA HIS A 137 48.64 0.33 -11.04
C HIS A 137 48.39 1.38 -9.94
N LEU A 138 47.34 1.19 -9.14
CA LEU A 138 47.05 2.03 -7.97
C LEU A 138 47.72 1.48 -6.70
N GLU A 139 48.14 0.20 -6.67
CA GLU A 139 48.80 -0.40 -5.50
C GLU A 139 50.18 0.21 -5.21
N SER A 140 50.85 0.76 -6.22
CA SER A 140 52.19 1.37 -6.09
C SER A 140 52.16 2.88 -5.86
N ARG A 141 50.97 3.51 -5.88
CA ARG A 141 50.82 4.96 -5.72
C ARG A 141 50.61 5.34 -4.25
N THR A 142 51.44 6.25 -3.76
CA THR A 142 51.35 6.78 -2.38
C THR A 142 50.58 8.10 -2.30
N ASP A 143 50.16 8.65 -3.44
CA ASP A 143 49.48 9.94 -3.58
C ASP A 143 47.96 9.81 -3.80
N LEU A 144 47.37 8.70 -3.36
CA LEU A 144 45.93 8.43 -3.54
C LEU A 144 45.10 9.04 -2.41
N PRO A 145 43.94 9.65 -2.72
CA PRO A 145 43.01 10.08 -1.69
C PRO A 145 42.44 8.87 -0.92
N PRO A 146 42.08 9.02 0.37
CA PRO A 146 41.65 7.91 1.22
C PRO A 146 40.55 7.01 0.62
N SER A 147 39.64 7.58 -0.18
CA SER A 147 38.54 6.86 -0.84
C SER A 147 38.98 5.89 -1.96
N LEU A 148 40.21 6.03 -2.48
CA LEU A 148 40.75 5.20 -3.56
C LEU A 148 41.92 4.32 -3.11
N VAL A 149 42.29 4.36 -1.83
CA VAL A 149 43.31 3.49 -1.26
C VAL A 149 42.70 2.10 -1.00
N LYS A 150 43.46 1.04 -1.31
CA LYS A 150 43.06 -0.33 -0.98
C LYS A 150 42.99 -0.48 0.55
N PHE A 151 41.78 -0.66 1.08
CA PHE A 151 41.58 -0.91 2.50
C PHE A 151 42.23 -2.23 2.89
N LYS A 152 43.05 -2.22 3.96
CA LYS A 152 43.56 -3.45 4.61
C LYS A 152 42.85 -3.63 5.95
N PRO A 153 42.79 -4.86 6.50
CA PRO A 153 42.22 -5.13 7.82
C PRO A 153 42.80 -4.23 8.92
N GLU A 154 44.06 -3.83 8.75
CA GLU A 154 44.82 -2.92 9.60
C GLU A 154 44.31 -1.47 9.61
N HIS A 155 43.31 -1.12 8.80
CA HIS A 155 42.74 0.23 8.77
C HIS A 155 41.50 0.34 9.67
N PHE A 156 41.02 -0.79 10.22
CA PHE A 156 39.82 -0.88 11.05
C PHE A 156 40.19 -0.98 12.53
N TYR A 157 40.91 0.01 13.06
CA TYR A 157 41.23 0.10 14.50
C TYR A 157 40.42 1.18 15.24
N ASP A 158 39.64 1.99 14.54
CA ASP A 158 38.73 2.95 15.17
C ASP A 158 37.38 2.27 15.47
N ASP A 159 37.34 1.54 16.58
CA ASP A 159 36.14 0.92 17.15
C ASP A 159 35.19 1.94 17.82
N ASN A 160 35.08 3.17 17.30
CA ASN A 160 34.03 4.10 17.74
C ASN A 160 32.82 4.00 16.82
N LEU A 161 32.14 2.85 16.90
CA LEU A 161 30.77 2.74 16.41
C LEU A 161 29.88 3.44 17.44
N GLU A 162 29.54 4.71 17.20
CA GLU A 162 28.51 5.40 17.97
C GLU A 162 27.21 4.56 17.93
N GLU A 163 26.66 4.26 19.11
CA GLU A 163 25.40 3.54 19.24
C GLU A 163 24.29 4.37 18.59
N TRP A 164 23.76 3.88 17.46
CA TRP A 164 22.64 4.52 16.79
C TRP A 164 21.34 4.26 17.57
N GLY A 165 20.85 5.28 18.27
CA GLY A 165 19.51 5.31 18.84
C GLY A 165 19.47 5.86 20.26
N ASN A 166 19.08 7.14 20.40
CA ASN A 166 18.40 7.65 21.60
C ASN A 166 16.91 7.72 21.32
#